data_AF-A0AAD2PY90-F1
#
_entry.id   AF-A0AAD2PY90-F1
#
_cell.length_a   1.000
_cell.length_b   1.000
_cell.length_c   1.000
_cell.angle_alpha   90.00
_cell.angle_beta   90.00
_cell.angle_gamma   90.00
#
_symmetry.space_group_name_H-M   'P 1'
#
loop_
_entity.id
_entity.type
_entity.pdbx_description
1 polymer ?
#
loop_
_entity_poly.entity_id
_entity_poly.type
_entity_poly.pdbx_seq_one_letter_code
_entity_poly.pdbx_strand_id
1 'polypeptide(L)'
;MSLDFLEAMNTPREETQDSNAQTTSQEGETTALLAASTPLSYGGQIPEGEEENATPATNASEDANNEPSNNTGAEEPRDGAIGGLTRRLRCLFSTITWPIVPLGTIVAMALLWVVYAASSLDLKRTCSHPLHWYALSSLILVVYVPQHSRIRTHLFQYSRERDGPVRPARVRVYDQIFHTICLLYVYTGVTLIQTCNEDLIENELLTEIDEQLKAQFDGPLNTCAATCPNLYQALSIYVATLEMFTFALILPLLFLPCIYLWFLRRATAEAEAFAHLQERMREEENILNNGGITAGEIMDSLEKVKLATVASSNSEPGGTERRVLLLPENETEILNGEPCDIKECCICMNDFKLDETTRVHEVNEGDESQTRVVTHEQEMIRTPCGHLFHTDCLYGWVGGMWQIDPNAQNGENDVDPEVWSEERKQRRARQTCCPLCRKDLRPSVR
;
A
#
# COMPACT_ATOMS: atom_id res chain seq x y z
N MET A 1 7.07 -31.29 -11.22
CA MET A 1 7.05 -30.24 -12.27
C MET A 1 7.11 -30.99 -13.59
N SER A 2 6.07 -30.87 -14.43
CA SER A 2 5.87 -31.75 -15.58
C SER A 2 6.76 -31.39 -16.76
N LEU A 3 7.12 -32.41 -17.54
CA LEU A 3 7.99 -32.37 -18.72
C LEU A 3 7.40 -31.59 -19.91
N ASP A 4 6.16 -31.12 -19.81
CA ASP A 4 5.41 -30.53 -20.93
C ASP A 4 5.82 -29.09 -21.27
N PHE A 5 6.68 -28.45 -20.46
CA PHE A 5 7.08 -27.05 -20.69
C PHE A 5 8.34 -26.90 -21.56
N LEU A 6 9.12 -27.98 -21.78
CA LEU A 6 10.38 -27.92 -22.53
C LEU A 6 10.21 -28.19 -24.03
N GLU A 7 9.07 -28.71 -24.47
CA GLU A 7 8.84 -29.05 -25.88
C GLU A 7 8.32 -27.85 -26.72
N ALA A 8 7.98 -26.73 -26.08
CA ALA A 8 7.42 -25.56 -26.74
C ALA A 8 8.45 -24.56 -27.32
N MET A 9 9.76 -24.76 -27.13
CA MET A 9 10.79 -23.81 -27.57
C MET A 9 11.59 -24.22 -28.81
N ASN A 10 11.22 -25.31 -29.50
CA ASN A 10 11.97 -25.84 -30.65
C ASN A 10 11.22 -25.75 -31.99
N THR A 11 10.75 -24.55 -32.36
CA THR A 11 10.32 -24.26 -33.74
C THR A 11 11.29 -23.28 -34.41
N PRO A 12 11.96 -23.66 -35.52
CA PRO A 12 12.86 -22.76 -36.23
C PRO A 12 12.07 -21.72 -37.01
N ARG A 13 12.43 -20.45 -36.84
CA ARG A 13 11.86 -19.30 -37.53
C ARG A 13 12.61 -19.11 -38.85
N GLU A 14 11.89 -19.25 -39.96
CA GLU A 14 12.39 -19.02 -41.32
C GLU A 14 12.95 -17.60 -41.49
N GLU A 15 14.15 -17.52 -42.05
CA GLU A 15 14.80 -16.30 -42.51
C GLU A 15 14.08 -15.75 -43.74
N THR A 16 13.65 -14.49 -43.67
CA THR A 16 13.29 -13.71 -44.86
C THR A 16 14.44 -12.74 -45.14
N GLN A 17 15.21 -13.11 -46.15
CA GLN A 17 16.29 -12.35 -46.75
C GLN A 17 15.68 -11.39 -47.78
N ASP A 18 15.84 -10.08 -47.62
CA ASP A 18 15.70 -9.15 -48.75
C ASP A 18 16.43 -7.80 -48.57
N SER A 19 17.24 -7.51 -49.60
CA SER A 19 17.54 -6.20 -50.20
C SER A 19 18.46 -5.16 -49.51
N ASN A 20 19.70 -5.12 -50.01
CA ASN A 20 20.43 -3.99 -50.61
C ASN A 20 20.01 -2.53 -50.29
N ALA A 21 20.98 -1.72 -49.83
CA ALA A 21 21.26 -0.41 -50.42
C ALA A 21 22.69 0.09 -50.09
N GLN A 22 23.23 0.84 -51.04
CA GLN A 22 24.62 1.16 -51.33
C GLN A 22 25.10 2.46 -50.66
N THR A 23 26.39 2.49 -50.29
CA THR A 23 27.37 3.60 -50.35
C THR A 23 26.94 5.06 -50.13
N THR A 24 27.63 5.75 -49.23
CA THR A 24 28.49 6.91 -49.59
C THR A 24 29.46 7.26 -48.46
N SER A 25 30.71 7.47 -48.87
CA SER A 25 31.80 8.07 -48.11
C SER A 25 31.65 9.59 -48.10
N GLN A 26 31.91 10.24 -46.97
CA GLN A 26 32.48 11.59 -47.00
C GLN A 26 33.25 11.91 -45.71
N GLU A 27 34.52 12.26 -45.94
CA GLU A 27 35.46 12.86 -44.99
C GLU A 27 34.98 14.25 -44.55
N GLY A 28 35.41 14.67 -43.35
CA GLY A 28 35.14 16.02 -42.84
C GLY A 28 35.78 16.26 -41.48
N GLU A 29 37.10 16.51 -41.49
CA GLU A 29 37.84 17.21 -40.43
C GLU A 29 37.12 18.50 -39.98
N THR A 30 37.09 18.76 -38.66
CA THR A 30 37.33 20.12 -38.13
C THR A 30 37.66 20.11 -36.64
N THR A 31 38.46 21.10 -36.31
CA THR A 31 39.36 21.26 -35.18
C THR A 31 38.75 22.14 -34.08
N ALA A 32 39.16 21.85 -32.83
CA ALA A 32 39.50 22.77 -31.73
C ALA A 32 38.61 23.97 -31.33
N LEU A 33 38.26 24.02 -30.02
CA LEU A 33 38.19 25.18 -29.09
C LEU A 33 37.62 24.60 -27.77
N LEU A 34 38.32 24.38 -26.64
CA LEU A 34 39.24 25.17 -25.80
C LEU A 34 38.62 26.42 -25.15
N ALA A 35 38.61 26.37 -23.79
CA ALA A 35 38.41 27.43 -22.79
C ALA A 35 36.93 27.72 -22.38
N ALA A 36 36.53 27.91 -21.12
CA ALA A 36 37.26 28.07 -19.85
C ALA A 36 36.33 27.89 -18.62
N SER A 37 36.93 27.48 -17.48
CA SER A 37 36.72 27.92 -16.06
C SER A 37 35.29 28.15 -15.53
N THR A 38 34.90 27.61 -14.35
CA THR A 38 35.41 28.03 -13.02
C THR A 38 34.92 27.06 -11.92
N PRO A 39 35.75 26.63 -10.95
CA PRO A 39 35.28 25.99 -9.72
C PRO A 39 35.26 26.98 -8.55
N LEU A 40 34.13 27.04 -7.83
CA LEU A 40 34.01 27.79 -6.59
C LEU A 40 34.72 27.03 -5.45
N SER A 41 35.74 27.70 -4.93
CA SER A 41 36.45 27.45 -3.69
C SER A 41 35.53 27.64 -2.48
N TYR A 42 35.56 26.71 -1.53
CA TYR A 42 35.20 27.00 -0.15
C TYR A 42 36.26 26.38 0.76
N GLY A 43 37.22 27.23 1.16
CA GLY A 43 38.21 26.92 2.18
C GLY A 43 37.63 27.19 3.56
N GLY A 44 37.74 26.21 4.45
CA GLY A 44 37.56 26.37 5.89
C GLY A 44 38.73 25.70 6.59
N GLN A 45 39.73 26.49 6.96
CA GLN A 45 40.78 26.13 7.91
C GLN A 45 40.16 26.03 9.31
N ILE A 46 40.42 24.93 10.02
CA ILE A 46 40.34 24.88 11.48
C ILE A 46 41.72 24.42 11.97
N PRO A 47 42.32 25.08 12.99
CA PRO A 47 43.71 24.88 13.35
C PRO A 47 43.90 23.64 14.21
N GLU A 48 45.11 23.09 14.10
CA GLU A 48 45.74 22.15 15.03
C GLU A 48 45.94 22.81 16.41
N GLY A 49 45.68 22.05 17.46
CA GLY A 49 46.05 22.31 18.86
C GLY A 49 45.94 20.98 19.60
N GLU A 50 47.06 20.26 19.71
CA GLU A 50 47.91 20.15 20.90
C GLU A 50 47.35 19.17 21.95
N GLU A 51 48.18 18.14 22.19
CA GLU A 51 48.06 17.11 23.21
C GLU A 51 48.08 17.72 24.61
N GLU A 52 47.26 17.19 25.53
CA GLU A 52 47.69 17.06 26.93
C GLU A 52 47.01 15.89 27.66
N ASN A 53 47.87 15.11 28.31
CA ASN A 53 47.60 14.02 29.24
C ASN A 53 46.71 14.45 30.43
N ALA A 54 45.76 13.61 30.82
CA ALA A 54 45.45 13.39 32.25
C ALA A 54 44.69 12.07 32.49
N THR A 55 45.33 11.23 33.30
CA THR A 55 44.81 10.04 34.00
C THR A 55 43.66 10.34 35.00
N PRO A 56 42.97 9.30 35.50
CA PRO A 56 41.65 9.42 36.12
C PRO A 56 41.71 9.79 37.60
N ALA A 57 40.79 10.65 38.03
CA ALA A 57 40.50 10.88 39.45
C ALA A 57 39.08 10.38 39.77
N THR A 58 39.02 9.29 40.52
CA THR A 58 37.97 8.96 41.47
C THR A 58 37.70 10.14 42.41
N ASN A 59 36.44 10.54 42.57
CA ASN A 59 35.91 11.04 43.84
C ASN A 59 34.42 10.76 43.94
N ALA A 60 34.06 10.34 45.15
CA ALA A 60 32.75 9.92 45.60
C ALA A 60 31.86 11.11 46.00
N SER A 61 30.58 10.79 46.15
CA SER A 61 29.55 11.40 47.00
C SER A 61 29.22 12.88 46.80
N GLU A 62 27.95 13.17 46.48
CA GLU A 62 27.02 13.73 47.46
C GLU A 62 25.58 13.78 46.92
N ASP A 63 24.67 13.44 47.84
CA ASP A 63 23.21 13.53 47.74
C ASP A 63 22.72 14.94 47.39
N ALA A 64 21.76 15.03 46.47
CA ALA A 64 20.76 16.10 46.49
C ALA A 64 19.51 15.71 45.68
N ASN A 65 18.44 15.39 46.41
CA ASN A 65 17.04 15.72 46.11
C ASN A 65 16.68 16.03 44.65
N ASN A 66 16.15 15.03 43.95
CA ASN A 66 15.24 15.27 42.84
C ASN A 66 13.83 14.85 43.26
N GLU A 67 12.94 15.84 43.26
CA GLU A 67 11.50 15.71 43.43
C GLU A 67 10.91 14.64 42.50
N PRO A 68 9.91 13.86 42.94
CA PRO A 68 9.08 13.11 42.01
C PRO A 68 8.18 14.11 41.27
N SER A 69 8.64 14.59 40.11
CA SER A 69 7.76 15.30 39.17
C SER A 69 6.74 14.31 38.64
N ASN A 70 5.63 14.22 39.36
CA ASN A 70 4.44 13.45 39.03
C ASN A 70 3.67 14.18 37.92
N ASN A 71 4.27 14.29 36.75
CA ASN A 71 3.60 14.67 35.51
C ASN A 71 3.59 13.44 34.61
N THR A 72 2.66 12.53 34.89
CA THR A 72 2.15 11.54 33.94
C THR A 72 1.39 12.28 32.83
N GLY A 73 2.13 13.06 32.03
CA GLY A 73 1.68 13.58 30.76
C GLY A 73 1.48 12.40 29.83
N ALA A 74 0.24 12.22 29.40
CA ALA A 74 -0.24 11.16 28.51
C ALA A 74 0.26 11.33 27.06
N GLU A 75 1.56 11.51 26.87
CA GLU A 75 2.21 11.59 25.56
C GLU A 75 3.35 10.58 25.52
N GLU A 76 3.08 9.33 25.08
CA GLU A 76 4.02 8.54 24.26
C GLU A 76 3.47 7.17 23.74
N PRO A 77 2.22 7.02 23.27
CA PRO A 77 1.83 5.78 22.58
C PRO A 77 2.45 5.63 21.17
N ARG A 78 3.08 6.68 20.60
CA ARG A 78 3.56 6.68 19.20
C ARG A 78 4.89 5.94 19.00
N ASP A 79 5.81 5.98 19.96
CA ASP A 79 7.13 5.38 19.79
C ASP A 79 7.12 3.85 19.92
N GLY A 80 6.11 3.31 20.62
CA GLY A 80 5.91 1.86 20.76
C GLY A 80 5.59 1.15 19.45
N ALA A 81 4.84 1.79 18.54
CA ALA A 81 4.41 1.17 17.28
C ALA A 81 5.59 0.99 16.29
N ILE A 82 6.41 2.03 16.13
CA ILE A 82 7.59 1.99 15.24
C ILE A 82 8.65 1.02 15.80
N GLY A 83 8.86 1.04 17.13
CA GLY A 83 9.75 0.10 17.81
C GLY A 83 9.32 -1.37 17.63
N GLY A 84 8.02 -1.65 17.77
CA GLY A 84 7.46 -2.99 17.54
C GLY A 84 7.67 -3.47 16.11
N LEU A 85 7.53 -2.58 15.12
CA LEU A 85 7.65 -2.92 13.72
C LEU A 85 9.09 -3.20 13.29
N THR A 86 10.04 -2.36 13.71
CA THR A 86 11.47 -2.58 13.42
C THR A 86 11.97 -3.89 14.03
N ARG A 87 11.47 -4.28 15.21
CA ARG A 87 11.77 -5.57 15.85
C ARG A 87 11.27 -6.76 15.02
N ARG A 88 10.02 -6.70 14.53
CA ARG A 88 9.44 -7.75 13.66
C ARG A 88 10.22 -7.88 12.34
N LEU A 89 10.60 -6.76 11.75
CA LEU A 89 11.38 -6.72 10.52
C LEU A 89 12.77 -7.36 10.72
N ARG A 90 13.46 -7.06 11.83
CA ARG A 90 14.72 -7.73 12.19
C ARG A 90 14.55 -9.24 12.40
N CYS A 91 13.47 -9.68 13.05
CA CYS A 91 13.17 -11.11 13.22
C CYS A 91 12.96 -11.79 11.86
N LEU A 92 12.20 -11.17 10.95
CA LEU A 92 11.96 -11.70 9.60
C LEU A 92 13.28 -11.79 8.80
N PHE A 93 14.11 -10.76 8.82
CA PHE A 93 15.42 -10.81 8.18
C PHE A 93 16.33 -11.87 8.81
N SER A 94 16.30 -12.04 10.13
CA SER A 94 17.05 -13.10 10.82
C SER A 94 16.60 -14.49 10.37
N THR A 95 15.29 -14.75 10.32
CA THR A 95 14.75 -16.04 9.86
C THR A 95 15.09 -16.33 8.41
N ILE A 96 15.04 -15.32 7.54
CA ILE A 96 15.36 -15.46 6.12
C ILE A 96 16.87 -15.64 5.89
N THR A 97 17.71 -14.99 6.69
CA THR A 97 19.18 -15.08 6.54
C THR A 97 19.79 -16.27 7.27
N TRP A 98 19.06 -16.92 8.17
CA TRP A 98 19.53 -18.08 8.93
C TRP A 98 20.05 -19.24 8.05
N PRO A 99 19.43 -19.61 6.93
CA PRO A 99 19.94 -20.67 6.04
C PRO A 99 21.23 -20.29 5.28
N ILE A 100 21.57 -19.00 5.18
CA ILE A 100 22.74 -18.53 4.42
C ILE A 100 24.03 -19.04 5.07
N VAL A 101 24.10 -19.08 6.41
CA VAL A 101 25.29 -19.52 7.14
C VAL A 101 25.60 -21.01 6.89
N PRO A 102 24.68 -21.98 7.12
CA PRO A 102 24.95 -23.39 6.85
C PRO A 102 25.15 -23.67 5.36
N LEU A 103 24.46 -22.97 4.45
CA LEU A 103 24.73 -23.12 3.02
C LEU A 103 26.13 -22.62 2.66
N GLY A 104 26.56 -21.49 3.22
CA GLY A 104 27.91 -20.97 3.03
C GLY A 104 29.00 -21.92 3.52
N THR A 105 28.79 -22.60 4.65
CA THR A 105 29.74 -23.62 5.14
C THR A 105 29.77 -24.85 4.23
N ILE A 106 28.62 -25.30 3.73
CA ILE A 106 28.55 -26.41 2.76
C ILE A 106 29.29 -26.05 1.47
N VAL A 107 29.09 -24.84 0.93
CA VAL A 107 29.80 -24.34 -0.26
C VAL A 107 31.31 -24.30 -0.03
N ALA A 108 31.76 -23.85 1.14
CA ALA A 108 33.18 -23.84 1.48
C ALA A 108 33.77 -25.25 1.57
N MET A 109 33.05 -26.20 2.16
CA MET A 109 33.47 -27.61 2.24
C MET A 109 33.51 -28.27 0.85
N ALA A 110 32.50 -28.01 0.01
CA ALA A 110 32.46 -28.51 -1.36
C ALA A 110 33.61 -27.93 -2.20
N LEU A 111 33.95 -26.65 -2.03
CA LEU A 111 35.12 -26.05 -2.67
C LEU A 111 36.43 -26.69 -2.22
N LEU A 112 36.61 -26.92 -0.92
CA LEU A 112 37.79 -27.61 -0.41
C LEU A 112 37.94 -29.00 -1.04
N TRP A 113 36.81 -29.70 -1.26
CA TRP A 113 36.81 -30.98 -1.95
C TRP A 113 37.17 -30.85 -3.43
N VAL A 114 36.66 -29.84 -4.15
CA VAL A 114 37.05 -29.55 -5.55
C VAL A 114 38.55 -29.27 -5.64
N VAL A 115 39.08 -28.43 -4.76
CA VAL A 115 40.51 -28.11 -4.72
C VAL A 115 41.33 -29.36 -4.42
N TYR A 116 40.92 -30.17 -3.45
CA TYR A 116 41.57 -31.44 -3.14
C TYR A 116 41.56 -32.41 -4.32
N ALA A 117 40.42 -32.57 -5.00
CA ALA A 117 40.31 -33.43 -6.17
C ALA A 117 41.21 -32.93 -7.32
N ALA A 118 41.18 -31.62 -7.59
CA ALA A 118 42.01 -30.99 -8.62
C ALA A 118 43.52 -31.10 -8.33
N SER A 119 43.92 -30.93 -7.06
CA SER A 119 45.34 -30.88 -6.69
C SER A 119 45.96 -32.25 -6.42
N SER A 120 45.19 -33.20 -5.86
CA SER A 120 45.74 -34.46 -5.35
C SER A 120 45.35 -35.69 -6.16
N LEU A 121 44.14 -35.73 -6.72
CA LEU A 121 43.62 -36.91 -7.40
C LEU A 121 43.87 -36.85 -8.91
N ASP A 122 43.52 -35.72 -9.54
CA ASP A 122 43.48 -35.62 -11.01
C ASP A 122 44.56 -34.67 -11.60
N LEU A 123 45.53 -34.21 -10.81
CA LEU A 123 46.53 -33.21 -11.24
C LEU A 123 47.28 -33.54 -12.55
N LYS A 124 47.52 -34.83 -12.82
CA LYS A 124 48.30 -35.30 -13.99
C LYS A 124 47.42 -35.71 -15.17
N ARG A 125 46.10 -35.74 -15.02
CA ARG A 125 45.18 -36.19 -16.07
C ARG A 125 44.79 -34.99 -16.94
N THR A 126 44.77 -35.18 -18.25
CA THR A 126 44.20 -34.19 -19.18
C THR A 126 42.69 -34.41 -19.25
N CYS A 127 41.92 -33.50 -18.67
CA CYS A 127 40.46 -33.51 -18.80
C CYS A 127 40.06 -32.96 -20.19
N SER A 128 38.99 -33.49 -20.79
CA SER A 128 38.47 -33.03 -22.10
C SER A 128 37.92 -31.61 -22.04
N HIS A 129 37.41 -31.20 -20.88
CA HIS A 129 36.81 -29.89 -20.63
C HIS A 129 37.67 -29.04 -19.67
N PRO A 130 37.51 -27.70 -19.64
CA PRO A 130 38.29 -26.78 -18.81
C PRO A 130 37.94 -26.84 -17.30
N LEU A 131 37.73 -28.04 -16.74
CA LEU A 131 37.39 -28.29 -15.34
C LEU A 131 38.46 -27.73 -14.39
N HIS A 132 39.74 -27.88 -14.73
CA HIS A 132 40.84 -27.33 -13.93
C HIS A 132 40.85 -25.80 -13.91
N TRP A 133 40.55 -25.16 -15.04
CA TRP A 133 40.45 -23.70 -15.11
C TRP A 133 39.30 -23.18 -14.27
N TYR A 134 38.16 -23.87 -14.30
CA TYR A 134 37.03 -23.52 -13.46
C TYR A 134 37.41 -23.66 -11.97
N ALA A 135 38.00 -24.78 -11.54
CA ALA A 135 38.45 -24.98 -10.16
C ALA A 135 39.47 -23.93 -9.70
N LEU A 136 40.42 -23.54 -10.56
CA LEU A 136 41.37 -22.47 -10.28
C LEU A 136 40.67 -21.11 -10.13
N SER A 137 39.72 -20.81 -11.02
CA SER A 137 38.92 -19.59 -10.94
C SER A 137 38.08 -19.54 -9.66
N SER A 138 37.56 -20.69 -9.20
CA SER A 138 36.85 -20.82 -7.91
C SER A 138 37.74 -20.41 -6.74
N LEU A 139 38.99 -20.87 -6.74
CA LEU A 139 39.96 -20.52 -5.71
C LEU A 139 40.27 -19.01 -5.71
N ILE A 140 40.51 -18.43 -6.89
CA ILE A 140 40.76 -16.99 -7.04
C ILE A 140 39.55 -16.19 -6.52
N LEU A 141 38.34 -16.59 -6.90
CA LEU A 141 37.11 -15.91 -6.50
C LEU A 141 36.91 -15.98 -4.98
N VAL A 142 37.15 -17.13 -4.35
CA VAL A 142 37.03 -17.27 -2.88
C VAL A 142 38.08 -16.48 -2.11
N VAL A 143 39.30 -16.35 -2.63
CA VAL A 143 40.31 -15.47 -2.02
C VAL A 143 39.93 -14.00 -2.21
N TYR A 144 39.36 -13.65 -3.36
CA TYR A 144 39.01 -12.28 -3.72
C TYR A 144 37.77 -11.76 -2.98
N VAL A 145 36.70 -12.56 -2.84
CA VAL A 145 35.41 -12.13 -2.26
C VAL A 145 35.55 -11.48 -0.88
N PRO A 146 36.27 -12.05 0.12
CA PRO A 146 36.48 -11.40 1.41
C PRO A 146 37.29 -10.10 1.32
N GLN A 147 38.20 -9.99 0.35
CA GLN A 147 39.06 -8.83 0.15
C GLN A 147 38.38 -7.72 -0.67
N HIS A 148 37.30 -8.01 -1.38
CA HIS A 148 36.62 -7.07 -2.26
C HIS A 148 36.27 -5.75 -1.55
N SER A 149 35.81 -5.81 -0.29
CA SER A 149 35.50 -4.62 0.51
C SER A 149 36.72 -3.73 0.75
N ARG A 150 37.87 -4.33 1.10
CA ARG A 150 39.14 -3.61 1.33
C ARG A 150 39.68 -3.03 0.03
N ILE A 151 39.66 -3.82 -1.05
CA ILE A 151 40.09 -3.39 -2.38
C ILE A 151 39.24 -2.20 -2.86
N ARG A 152 37.92 -2.27 -2.68
CA ARG A 152 37.00 -1.17 -3.00
C ARG A 152 37.30 0.09 -2.18
N THR A 153 37.46 -0.04 -0.87
CA THR A 153 37.80 1.11 0.01
C THR A 153 39.13 1.73 -0.39
N HIS A 154 40.12 0.91 -0.75
CA HIS A 154 41.42 1.38 -1.22
C HIS A 154 41.33 2.10 -2.58
N LEU A 155 40.60 1.53 -3.54
CA LEU A 155 40.46 2.08 -4.90
C LEU A 155 39.72 3.41 -4.95
N PHE A 156 38.63 3.54 -4.18
CA PHE A 156 37.76 4.72 -4.26
C PHE A 156 37.91 5.68 -3.09
N GLN A 157 38.69 5.32 -2.06
CA GLN A 157 38.81 6.06 -0.80
C GLN A 157 37.44 6.41 -0.18
N TYR A 158 36.41 5.61 -0.44
CA TYR A 158 35.05 5.86 0.07
C TYR A 158 34.82 5.04 1.34
N SER A 159 34.43 5.72 2.42
CA SER A 159 33.95 5.08 3.66
C SER A 159 32.56 5.61 3.99
N ARG A 160 31.61 4.70 4.24
CA ARG A 160 30.24 5.09 4.63
C ARG A 160 30.20 5.92 5.91
N GLU A 161 31.14 5.67 6.83
CA GLU A 161 31.23 6.37 8.11
C GLU A 161 31.70 7.81 7.94
N ARG A 162 32.58 8.07 6.96
CA ARG A 162 33.16 9.40 6.71
C ARG A 162 32.34 10.22 5.72
N ASP A 163 31.93 9.59 4.62
CA ASP A 163 31.38 10.29 3.45
C ASP A 163 29.83 10.28 3.43
N GLY A 164 29.21 9.64 4.43
CA GLY A 164 27.78 9.57 4.61
C GLY A 164 27.07 8.45 3.82
N PRO A 165 25.72 8.42 3.87
CA PRO A 165 24.93 7.30 3.37
C PRO A 165 24.83 7.23 1.83
N VAL A 166 25.12 8.34 1.14
CA VAL A 166 25.00 8.43 -0.32
C VAL A 166 26.25 7.87 -0.97
N ARG A 167 26.12 6.75 -1.70
CA ARG A 167 27.25 6.12 -2.40
C ARG A 167 27.56 6.83 -3.73
N PRO A 168 28.83 7.19 -4.02
CA PRO A 168 29.24 7.71 -5.31
C PRO A 168 28.87 6.75 -6.46
N ALA A 169 28.56 7.30 -7.64
CA ALA A 169 28.16 6.50 -8.80
C ALA A 169 29.21 5.46 -9.21
N ARG A 170 30.50 5.82 -9.14
CA ARG A 170 31.62 4.92 -9.47
C ARG A 170 31.67 3.67 -8.58
N VAL A 171 31.42 3.84 -7.28
CA VAL A 171 31.38 2.73 -6.31
C VAL A 171 30.19 1.79 -6.62
N ARG A 172 29.04 2.36 -6.99
CA ARG A 172 27.85 1.58 -7.38
C ARG A 172 28.10 0.73 -8.64
N VAL A 173 28.70 1.32 -9.67
CA VAL A 173 29.05 0.59 -10.91
C VAL A 173 30.05 -0.53 -10.63
N TYR A 174 31.05 -0.28 -9.79
CA TYR A 174 32.02 -1.31 -9.39
C TYR A 174 31.38 -2.48 -8.63
N ASP A 175 30.53 -2.19 -7.63
CA ASP A 175 29.77 -3.22 -6.91
C ASP A 175 28.89 -4.03 -7.89
N GLN A 176 28.25 -3.35 -8.86
CA GLN A 176 27.38 -3.98 -9.85
C GLN A 176 28.15 -4.90 -10.81
N ILE A 177 29.31 -4.45 -11.32
CA ILE A 177 30.19 -5.28 -12.17
C ILE A 177 30.64 -6.53 -11.39
N PHE A 178 31.04 -6.38 -10.13
CA PHE A 178 31.42 -7.51 -9.31
C PHE A 178 30.28 -8.53 -9.13
N HIS A 179 29.07 -8.06 -8.83
CA HIS A 179 27.90 -8.94 -8.75
C HIS A 179 27.59 -9.64 -10.09
N THR A 180 27.71 -8.93 -11.22
CA THR A 180 27.57 -9.53 -12.55
C THR A 180 28.62 -10.61 -12.81
N ILE A 181 29.88 -10.39 -12.42
CA ILE A 181 30.95 -11.39 -12.54
C ILE A 181 30.63 -12.63 -11.69
N CYS A 182 30.15 -12.46 -10.46
CA CYS A 182 29.75 -13.58 -9.60
C CYS A 182 28.59 -14.40 -10.19
N LEU A 183 27.57 -13.73 -10.76
CA LEU A 183 26.46 -14.42 -11.41
C LEU A 183 26.90 -15.15 -12.69
N LEU A 184 27.74 -14.50 -13.50
CA LEU A 184 28.31 -15.11 -14.70
C LEU A 184 29.15 -16.34 -14.34
N TYR A 185 29.94 -16.27 -13.26
CA TYR A 185 30.70 -17.40 -12.76
C TYR A 185 29.81 -18.60 -12.40
N VAL A 186 28.74 -18.40 -11.62
CA VAL A 186 27.78 -19.47 -11.30
C VAL A 186 27.14 -20.04 -12.57
N TYR A 187 26.73 -19.18 -13.50
CA TYR A 187 26.16 -19.58 -14.79
C TYR A 187 27.13 -20.43 -15.63
N THR A 188 28.40 -20.03 -15.70
CA THR A 188 29.43 -20.83 -16.40
C THR A 188 29.64 -22.20 -15.76
N GLY A 189 29.56 -22.30 -14.43
CA GLY A 189 29.62 -23.59 -13.73
C GLY A 189 28.47 -24.51 -14.07
N VAL A 190 27.24 -23.98 -14.06
CA VAL A 190 26.03 -24.75 -14.43
C VAL A 190 26.13 -25.22 -15.88
N THR A 191 26.48 -24.32 -16.80
CA THR A 191 26.63 -24.65 -18.23
C THR A 191 27.71 -25.71 -18.47
N LEU A 192 28.83 -25.62 -17.75
CA LEU A 192 29.92 -26.59 -17.83
C LEU A 192 29.48 -28.00 -17.39
N ILE A 193 28.74 -28.10 -16.28
CA ILE A 193 28.20 -29.38 -15.79
C ILE A 193 27.12 -29.94 -16.74
N GLN A 194 26.26 -29.07 -17.29
CA GLN A 194 25.27 -29.48 -18.29
C GLN A 194 25.93 -30.06 -19.55
N THR A 195 26.94 -29.37 -20.08
CA THR A 195 27.70 -29.85 -21.26
C THR A 195 28.33 -31.22 -20.97
N CYS A 196 28.94 -31.40 -19.79
CA CYS A 196 29.48 -32.70 -19.38
C CYS A 196 28.42 -33.79 -19.24
N ASN A 197 27.19 -33.46 -18.84
CA ASN A 197 26.07 -34.42 -18.74
C ASN A 197 25.52 -34.80 -20.11
N GLU A 198 25.42 -33.85 -21.03
CA GLU A 198 25.00 -34.11 -22.41
C GLU A 198 25.96 -35.09 -23.10
N ASP A 199 27.28 -34.90 -22.92
CA ASP A 199 28.30 -35.83 -23.39
C ASP A 199 28.10 -37.25 -22.82
N LEU A 200 27.63 -37.39 -21.57
CA LEU A 200 27.39 -38.71 -20.96
C LEU A 200 26.18 -39.41 -21.58
N ILE A 201 25.09 -38.67 -21.78
CA ILE A 201 23.85 -39.21 -22.36
C ILE A 201 24.07 -39.62 -23.82
N GLU A 202 24.79 -38.81 -24.60
CA GLU A 202 25.11 -39.14 -26.00
C GLU A 202 25.95 -40.42 -26.09
N ASN A 203 26.93 -40.58 -25.19
CA ASN A 203 27.73 -41.80 -25.15
C ASN A 203 26.95 -43.02 -24.65
N GLU A 204 26.00 -42.85 -23.72
CA GLU A 204 25.12 -43.95 -23.28
C GLU A 204 24.22 -44.43 -24.43
N LEU A 205 23.59 -43.50 -25.16
CA LEU A 205 22.76 -43.80 -26.32
C LEU A 205 23.58 -44.49 -27.43
N LEU A 206 24.80 -44.02 -27.69
CA LEU A 206 25.71 -44.68 -28.63
C LEU A 206 26.09 -46.09 -28.15
N THR A 207 26.34 -46.30 -26.86
CA THR A 207 26.67 -47.65 -26.36
C THR A 207 25.53 -48.65 -26.49
N GLU A 208 24.27 -48.22 -26.48
CA GLU A 208 23.10 -49.08 -26.68
C GLU A 208 22.93 -49.48 -28.16
N ILE A 209 23.22 -48.57 -29.09
CA ILE A 209 23.14 -48.82 -30.53
C ILE A 209 24.33 -49.69 -31.02
N ASP A 210 25.50 -49.52 -30.40
CA ASP A 210 26.77 -49.90 -31.01
C ASP A 210 27.43 -51.16 -30.43
N GLU A 211 26.67 -52.03 -29.76
CA GLU A 211 27.18 -53.34 -29.32
C GLU A 211 27.69 -54.19 -30.51
N GLN A 212 27.25 -53.89 -31.74
CA GLN A 212 27.72 -54.51 -32.98
C GLN A 212 28.92 -53.81 -33.67
N LEU A 213 29.18 -52.52 -33.44
CA LEU A 213 30.27 -51.76 -34.11
C LEU A 213 31.44 -51.43 -33.16
N LYS A 214 31.30 -51.72 -31.86
CA LYS A 214 32.30 -51.54 -30.80
C LYS A 214 33.68 -52.12 -31.09
N ALA A 215 33.78 -53.07 -32.02
CA ALA A 215 35.06 -53.64 -32.46
C ALA A 215 35.86 -52.74 -33.42
N GLN A 216 35.27 -51.65 -33.92
CA GLN A 216 35.86 -50.82 -34.98
C GLN A 216 36.23 -49.39 -34.53
N PHE A 217 35.69 -48.91 -33.40
CA PHE A 217 35.98 -47.58 -32.85
C PHE A 217 36.67 -47.69 -31.47
N ASP A 218 37.98 -47.98 -31.46
CA ASP A 218 38.86 -47.84 -30.28
C ASP A 218 39.23 -46.37 -30.01
N GLY A 219 38.27 -45.45 -30.16
CA GLY A 219 38.44 -44.04 -29.80
C GLY A 219 38.34 -43.86 -28.29
N PRO A 220 39.22 -43.10 -27.63
CA PRO A 220 39.05 -42.78 -26.22
C PRO A 220 37.74 -42.00 -26.03
N LEU A 221 36.81 -42.56 -25.25
CA LEU A 221 35.59 -41.90 -24.80
C LEU A 221 35.98 -40.64 -24.00
N ASN A 222 35.89 -39.48 -24.65
CA ASN A 222 36.32 -38.19 -24.11
C ASN A 222 35.29 -37.56 -23.16
N THR A 223 34.58 -38.35 -22.35
CA THR A 223 33.62 -37.80 -21.40
C THR A 223 34.31 -37.20 -20.18
N CYS A 224 33.68 -36.18 -19.56
CA CYS A 224 34.17 -35.59 -18.31
C CYS A 224 34.31 -36.64 -17.20
N ALA A 225 33.35 -37.56 -17.08
CA ALA A 225 33.38 -38.60 -16.07
C ALA A 225 34.47 -39.65 -16.30
N ALA A 226 34.81 -39.96 -17.57
CA ALA A 226 35.88 -40.92 -17.87
C ALA A 226 37.28 -40.32 -17.64
N THR A 227 37.49 -39.07 -18.06
CA THR A 227 38.81 -38.42 -17.97
C THR A 227 39.16 -38.03 -16.53
N CYS A 228 38.22 -37.41 -15.81
CA CYS A 228 38.45 -36.82 -14.49
C CYS A 228 37.26 -37.07 -13.54
N PRO A 229 36.99 -38.34 -13.13
CA PRO A 229 35.78 -38.72 -12.38
C PRO A 229 35.65 -38.01 -11.03
N ASN A 230 36.75 -37.91 -10.28
CA ASN A 230 36.71 -37.33 -8.93
C ASN A 230 36.48 -35.82 -8.99
N LEU A 231 37.20 -35.13 -9.89
CA LEU A 231 37.01 -33.70 -10.12
C LEU A 231 35.61 -33.39 -10.63
N TYR A 232 35.09 -34.18 -11.58
CA TYR A 232 33.74 -34.01 -12.10
C TYR A 232 32.67 -34.14 -11.00
N GLN A 233 32.75 -35.20 -10.18
CA GLN A 233 31.81 -35.43 -9.09
C GLN A 233 31.87 -34.30 -8.05
N ALA A 234 33.07 -33.89 -7.63
CA ALA A 234 33.24 -32.80 -6.67
C ALA A 234 32.69 -31.48 -7.25
N LEU A 235 32.94 -31.22 -8.53
CA LEU A 235 32.49 -30.00 -9.20
C LEU A 235 30.96 -29.97 -9.35
N SER A 236 30.34 -31.08 -9.72
CA SER A 236 28.88 -31.20 -9.82
C SER A 236 28.20 -30.85 -8.48
N ILE A 237 28.71 -31.41 -7.37
CA ILE A 237 28.20 -31.12 -6.02
C ILE A 237 28.45 -29.65 -5.64
N TYR A 238 29.63 -29.11 -5.96
CA TYR A 238 29.94 -27.70 -5.72
C TYR A 238 29.05 -26.73 -6.51
N VAL A 239 28.80 -26.99 -7.79
CA VAL A 239 27.92 -26.17 -8.63
C VAL A 239 26.48 -26.24 -8.15
N ALA A 240 25.96 -27.44 -7.82
CA ALA A 240 24.63 -27.60 -7.25
C ALA A 240 24.47 -26.85 -5.91
N THR A 241 25.48 -26.91 -5.03
CA THR A 241 25.46 -26.17 -3.76
C THR A 241 25.57 -24.65 -3.97
N LEU A 242 26.36 -24.18 -4.93
CA LEU A 242 26.41 -22.78 -5.34
C LEU A 242 25.09 -22.27 -5.91
N GLU A 243 24.42 -23.08 -6.73
CA GLU A 243 23.11 -22.76 -7.28
C GLU A 243 22.08 -22.58 -6.16
N MET A 244 21.98 -23.55 -5.24
CA MET A 244 21.10 -23.46 -4.07
C MET A 244 21.44 -22.25 -3.18
N PHE A 245 22.72 -21.95 -2.98
CA PHE A 245 23.15 -20.78 -2.24
C PHE A 245 22.77 -19.47 -2.95
N THR A 246 22.91 -19.42 -4.27
CA THR A 246 22.53 -18.26 -5.10
C THR A 246 21.02 -18.03 -5.03
N PHE A 247 20.21 -19.09 -5.14
CA PHE A 247 18.77 -19.00 -4.92
C PHE A 247 18.42 -18.48 -3.51
N ALA A 248 19.09 -18.97 -2.47
CA ALA A 248 18.89 -18.50 -1.11
C ALA A 248 19.26 -17.01 -0.91
N LEU A 249 20.21 -16.47 -1.69
CA LEU A 249 20.57 -15.05 -1.70
C LEU A 249 19.62 -14.18 -2.53
N ILE A 250 19.10 -14.69 -3.65
CA ILE A 250 18.20 -13.96 -4.55
C ILE A 250 16.77 -13.93 -4.01
N LEU A 251 16.30 -15.02 -3.42
CA LEU A 251 14.92 -15.16 -2.93
C LEU A 251 14.48 -14.00 -1.99
N PRO A 252 15.28 -13.57 -0.99
CA PRO A 252 14.94 -12.43 -0.15
C PRO A 252 14.84 -11.12 -0.92
N LEU A 253 15.69 -10.92 -1.94
CA LEU A 253 15.70 -9.72 -2.78
C LEU A 253 14.45 -9.65 -3.66
N LEU A 254 13.99 -10.80 -4.17
CA LEU A 254 12.74 -10.89 -4.93
C LEU A 254 11.51 -10.61 -4.07
N PHE A 255 11.52 -11.02 -2.80
CA PHE A 255 10.41 -10.75 -1.88
C PHE A 255 10.46 -9.37 -1.24
N LEU A 256 11.59 -8.66 -1.28
CA LEU A 256 11.73 -7.34 -0.64
C LEU A 256 10.70 -6.32 -1.16
N PRO A 257 10.45 -6.17 -2.48
CA PRO A 257 9.37 -5.31 -2.99
C PRO A 257 7.99 -5.71 -2.48
N CYS A 258 7.68 -7.01 -2.40
CA CYS A 258 6.40 -7.50 -1.89
C CYS A 258 6.25 -7.20 -0.39
N ILE A 259 7.30 -7.41 0.40
CA ILE A 259 7.34 -7.08 1.82
C ILE A 259 7.21 -5.58 2.02
N TYR A 260 7.85 -4.77 1.17
CA TYR A 260 7.78 -3.32 1.20
C TYR A 260 6.38 -2.81 0.84
N LEU A 261 5.73 -3.36 -0.19
CA LEU A 261 4.35 -3.04 -0.54
C LEU A 261 3.37 -3.48 0.54
N TRP A 262 3.57 -4.66 1.13
CA TRP A 262 2.79 -5.13 2.27
C TRP A 262 2.93 -4.18 3.46
N PHE A 263 4.15 -3.71 3.72
CA PHE A 263 4.43 -2.74 4.77
C PHE A 263 3.79 -1.38 4.49
N LEU A 264 3.91 -0.86 3.27
CA LEU A 264 3.26 0.39 2.85
C LEU A 264 1.75 0.30 3.02
N ARG A 265 1.13 -0.78 2.54
CA ARG A 265 -0.32 -0.98 2.67
C ARG A 265 -0.78 -1.02 4.13
N ARG A 266 0.03 -1.61 5.00
CA ARG A 266 -0.25 -1.64 6.44
C ARG A 266 -0.10 -0.26 7.07
N ALA A 267 0.97 0.46 6.74
CA ALA A 267 1.20 1.80 7.23
C ALA A 267 0.10 2.78 6.77
N THR A 268 -0.38 2.66 5.52
CA THR A 268 -1.49 3.48 5.03
C THR A 268 -2.82 3.13 5.70
N ALA A 269 -3.10 1.84 5.92
CA ALA A 269 -4.32 1.43 6.63
C ALA A 269 -4.32 1.91 8.10
N GLU A 270 -3.17 1.87 8.78
CA GLU A 270 -3.02 2.41 10.13
C GLU A 270 -3.15 3.95 10.13
N ALA A 271 -2.65 4.63 9.10
CA ALA A 271 -2.81 6.08 8.94
C ALA A 271 -4.26 6.49 8.68
N GLU A 272 -5.00 5.75 7.84
CA GLU A 272 -6.43 5.98 7.57
C GLU A 272 -7.28 5.76 8.84
N ALA A 273 -7.01 4.68 9.59
CA ALA A 273 -7.68 4.43 10.87
C ALA A 273 -7.42 5.55 11.88
N PHE A 274 -6.20 6.10 11.90
CA PHE A 274 -5.86 7.23 12.76
C PHE A 274 -6.54 8.53 12.30
N ALA A 275 -6.60 8.79 11.00
CA ALA A 275 -7.30 9.94 10.44
C ALA A 275 -8.80 9.92 10.82
N HIS A 276 -9.45 8.75 10.72
CA HIS A 276 -10.84 8.57 11.13
C HIS A 276 -11.05 8.79 12.64
N LEU A 277 -10.10 8.39 13.49
CA LEU A 277 -10.16 8.68 14.93
C LEU A 277 -10.00 10.17 15.23
N GLN A 278 -9.08 10.86 14.53
CA GLN A 278 -8.87 12.29 14.70
C GLN A 278 -10.09 13.10 14.25
N GLU A 279 -10.75 12.69 13.16
CA GLU A 279 -12.00 13.30 12.69
C GLU A 279 -13.12 13.15 13.73
N ARG A 280 -13.27 11.97 14.32
CA ARG A 280 -14.25 11.71 15.38
C ARG A 280 -14.00 12.56 16.63
N MET A 281 -12.74 12.70 17.06
CA MET A 281 -12.37 13.56 18.20
C MET A 281 -12.68 15.03 17.91
N ARG A 282 -12.40 15.50 16.69
CA ARG A 282 -12.72 16.87 16.26
C ARG A 282 -14.23 17.11 16.19
N GLU A 283 -15.00 16.12 15.77
CA GLU A 283 -16.46 16.17 15.80
C GLU A 283 -16.99 16.28 17.24
N GLU A 284 -16.45 15.49 18.18
CA GLU A 284 -16.79 15.57 19.60
C GLU A 284 -16.43 16.95 20.21
N GLU A 285 -15.27 17.50 19.87
CA GLU A 285 -14.86 18.84 20.31
C GLU A 285 -15.78 19.94 19.74
N ASN A 286 -16.16 19.85 18.46
CA ASN A 286 -17.12 20.77 17.85
C ASN A 286 -18.50 20.66 18.54
N ILE A 287 -18.94 19.45 18.90
CA ILE A 287 -20.19 19.25 19.65
C ILE A 287 -20.12 19.90 21.04
N LEU A 288 -18.97 19.82 21.73
CA LEU A 288 -18.75 20.50 23.01
C LEU A 288 -18.75 22.02 22.86
N ASN A 289 -18.18 22.55 21.77
CA ASN A 289 -18.11 23.99 21.50
C ASN A 289 -19.43 24.61 20.99
N ASN A 290 -20.39 23.82 20.50
CA ASN A 290 -21.66 24.30 19.95
C ASN A 290 -22.69 24.81 20.99
N GLY A 291 -22.28 25.06 22.23
CA GLY A 291 -23.12 25.74 23.22
C GLY A 291 -24.21 24.88 23.88
N GLY A 292 -24.17 23.55 23.69
CA GLY A 292 -25.04 22.62 24.41
C GLY A 292 -26.51 22.62 24.02
N ILE A 293 -26.88 23.28 22.92
CA ILE A 293 -28.26 23.37 22.43
C ILE A 293 -28.79 21.98 22.12
N THR A 294 -30.01 21.70 22.60
CA THR A 294 -30.66 20.41 22.38
C THR A 294 -31.33 20.35 21.01
N ALA A 295 -31.46 19.14 20.45
CA ALA A 295 -32.20 18.92 19.22
C ALA A 295 -33.67 19.33 19.39
N GLY A 296 -34.25 19.09 20.58
CA GLY A 296 -35.58 19.59 20.94
C GLY A 296 -35.68 21.10 20.81
N GLU A 297 -34.79 21.86 21.43
CA GLU A 297 -34.79 23.34 21.34
C GLU A 297 -34.74 23.87 19.91
N ILE A 298 -33.93 23.23 19.04
CA ILE A 298 -33.89 23.61 17.63
C ILE A 298 -35.24 23.31 16.99
N MET A 299 -35.74 22.08 17.12
CA MET A 299 -36.97 21.63 16.46
C MET A 299 -38.21 22.41 16.93
N ASP A 300 -38.29 22.73 18.21
CA ASP A 300 -39.38 23.53 18.80
C ASP A 300 -39.35 25.00 18.33
N SER A 301 -38.19 25.50 17.88
CA SER A 301 -38.06 26.85 17.32
C SER A 301 -38.43 26.94 15.84
N LEU A 302 -38.56 25.81 15.15
CA LEU A 302 -38.91 25.76 13.73
C LEU A 302 -40.42 25.81 13.54
N GLU A 303 -40.84 26.31 12.38
CA GLU A 303 -42.26 26.44 12.07
C GLU A 303 -42.84 25.09 11.65
N LYS A 304 -43.78 24.57 12.45
CA LYS A 304 -44.59 23.41 12.08
C LYS A 304 -45.66 23.83 11.09
N VAL A 305 -45.68 23.16 9.93
CA VAL A 305 -46.60 23.45 8.83
C VAL A 305 -47.39 22.20 8.47
N LYS A 306 -48.59 22.38 7.94
CA LYS A 306 -49.42 21.34 7.34
C LYS A 306 -49.57 21.63 5.85
N LEU A 307 -49.59 20.58 5.05
CA LEU A 307 -49.84 20.70 3.62
C LEU A 307 -51.34 20.49 3.36
N ALA A 308 -51.97 21.46 2.71
CA ALA A 308 -53.31 21.31 2.17
C ALA A 308 -53.27 21.33 0.66
N THR A 309 -54.10 20.49 0.04
CA THR A 309 -54.32 20.54 -1.40
C THR A 309 -55.66 21.20 -1.67
N VAL A 310 -55.65 22.20 -2.56
CA VAL A 310 -56.88 22.84 -3.04
C VAL A 310 -57.08 22.41 -4.48
N ALA A 311 -58.16 21.67 -4.71
CA ALA A 311 -58.62 21.36 -6.05
C ALA A 311 -59.42 22.56 -6.57
N SER A 312 -58.90 23.26 -7.58
CA SER A 312 -59.66 24.32 -8.24
C SER A 312 -60.69 23.69 -9.17
N SER A 313 -61.97 23.87 -8.88
CA SER A 313 -63.08 23.37 -9.70
C SER A 313 -63.32 24.20 -10.97
N ASN A 314 -62.61 25.32 -11.16
CA ASN A 314 -62.85 26.28 -12.24
C ASN A 314 -61.97 26.06 -13.48
N SER A 315 -61.17 24.99 -13.56
CA SER A 315 -60.35 24.72 -14.75
C SER A 315 -61.09 23.87 -15.79
N GLU A 316 -60.89 24.23 -17.06
CA GLU A 316 -61.46 23.56 -18.23
C GLU A 316 -61.28 22.03 -18.22
N PRO A 317 -62.18 21.27 -18.87
CA PRO A 317 -62.15 19.80 -18.88
C PRO A 317 -60.90 19.27 -19.59
N GLY A 318 -59.81 19.10 -18.83
CA GLY A 318 -58.53 18.62 -19.35
C GLY A 318 -57.33 18.73 -18.40
N GLY A 319 -57.40 19.52 -17.33
CA GLY A 319 -56.28 19.64 -16.37
C GLY A 319 -56.72 20.09 -14.99
N THR A 320 -56.71 19.19 -14.01
CA THR A 320 -56.84 19.54 -12.59
C THR A 320 -55.48 20.03 -12.10
N GLU A 321 -55.26 21.35 -12.12
CA GLU A 321 -54.10 21.96 -11.47
C GLU A 321 -54.30 21.85 -9.96
N ARG A 322 -53.63 20.88 -9.32
CA ARG A 322 -53.59 20.76 -7.86
C ARG A 322 -52.56 21.75 -7.33
N ARG A 323 -53.01 22.76 -6.57
CA ARG A 323 -52.10 23.66 -5.84
C ARG A 323 -51.95 23.16 -4.41
N VAL A 324 -50.70 23.13 -3.95
CA VAL A 324 -50.35 22.78 -2.57
C VAL A 324 -50.13 24.08 -1.81
N LEU A 325 -50.88 24.25 -0.72
CA LEU A 325 -50.78 25.38 0.18
C LEU A 325 -50.14 24.94 1.49
N LEU A 326 -49.26 25.77 2.03
CA LEU A 326 -48.70 25.63 3.37
C LEU A 326 -49.60 26.35 4.37
N LEU A 327 -50.11 25.63 5.37
CA LEU A 327 -50.84 26.21 6.49
C LEU A 327 -50.00 26.10 7.77
N PRO A 328 -49.79 27.19 8.52
CA PRO A 328 -49.24 27.12 9.86
C PRO A 328 -50.08 26.19 10.76
N GLU A 329 -49.45 25.46 11.67
CA GLU A 329 -50.15 24.49 12.54
C GLU A 329 -51.35 25.08 13.31
N ASN A 330 -51.26 26.37 13.66
CA ASN A 330 -52.27 27.11 14.44
C ASN A 330 -53.38 27.74 13.60
N GLU A 331 -53.27 27.75 12.26
CA GLU A 331 -54.27 28.38 11.39
C GLU A 331 -55.19 27.33 10.74
N THR A 332 -56.49 27.51 10.94
CA THR A 332 -57.51 26.65 10.32
C THR A 332 -58.11 27.24 9.05
N GLU A 333 -57.87 28.53 8.79
CA GLU A 333 -58.44 29.25 7.64
C GLU A 333 -57.51 29.15 6.42
N ILE A 334 -58.03 28.56 5.34
CA ILE A 334 -57.27 28.25 4.11
C ILE A 334 -56.88 29.51 3.31
N LEU A 335 -57.51 30.66 3.60
CA LEU A 335 -57.36 31.89 2.84
C LEU A 335 -55.94 32.48 2.88
N ASN A 336 -55.10 32.06 3.83
CA ASN A 336 -53.76 32.61 4.04
C ASN A 336 -52.61 31.73 3.54
N GLY A 337 -52.90 30.61 2.87
CA GLY A 337 -51.86 29.65 2.47
C GLY A 337 -50.87 30.20 1.42
N GLU A 338 -49.57 30.04 1.66
CA GLU A 338 -48.53 30.32 0.66
C GLU A 338 -48.40 29.15 -0.34
N PRO A 339 -48.29 29.41 -1.66
CA PRO A 339 -48.02 28.37 -2.64
C PRO A 339 -46.60 27.80 -2.45
N CYS A 340 -46.46 26.47 -2.53
CA CYS A 340 -45.16 25.81 -2.44
C CYS A 340 -44.91 24.87 -3.63
N ASP A 341 -43.74 25.02 -4.25
CA ASP A 341 -43.31 24.20 -5.40
C ASP A 341 -42.56 22.92 -4.98
N ILE A 342 -42.23 22.76 -3.70
CA ILE A 342 -41.41 21.64 -3.20
C ILE A 342 -42.31 20.43 -2.93
N LYS A 343 -42.04 19.32 -3.62
CA LYS A 343 -42.88 18.12 -3.59
C LYS A 343 -42.32 16.98 -2.72
N GLU A 344 -41.03 17.02 -2.40
CA GLU A 344 -40.33 15.93 -1.74
C GLU A 344 -39.43 16.41 -0.58
N CYS A 345 -39.25 15.53 0.41
CA CYS A 345 -38.27 15.73 1.47
C CYS A 345 -36.88 15.32 0.96
N CYS A 346 -35.92 16.25 0.89
CA CYS A 346 -34.60 15.93 0.34
C CYS A 346 -33.74 14.99 1.20
N ILE A 347 -34.17 14.70 2.43
CA ILE A 347 -33.45 13.81 3.35
C ILE A 347 -33.81 12.34 3.06
N CYS A 348 -35.10 12.02 3.00
CA CYS A 348 -35.57 10.66 2.74
C CYS A 348 -35.96 10.41 1.29
N MET A 349 -35.97 11.44 0.43
CA MET A 349 -36.37 11.38 -0.98
C MET A 349 -37.78 10.81 -1.19
N ASN A 350 -38.64 10.91 -0.17
CA ASN A 350 -40.05 10.58 -0.30
C ASN A 350 -40.82 11.86 -0.57
N ASP A 351 -41.78 11.76 -1.49
CA ASP A 351 -42.82 12.77 -1.68
C ASP A 351 -43.53 13.01 -0.35
N PHE A 352 -43.96 14.25 -0.14
CA PHE A 352 -44.88 14.57 0.95
C PHE A 352 -46.21 13.91 0.60
N LYS A 353 -46.41 12.67 1.06
CA LYS A 353 -47.50 11.79 0.62
C LYS A 353 -48.85 12.50 0.80
N LEU A 354 -49.44 12.91 -0.30
CA LEU A 354 -50.79 13.44 -0.35
C LEU A 354 -51.78 12.27 -0.49
N ASP A 355 -51.84 11.37 0.49
CA ASP A 355 -52.74 10.21 0.42
C ASP A 355 -54.21 10.65 0.44
N GLU A 356 -54.95 10.37 -0.64
CA GLU A 356 -56.36 10.76 -0.90
C GLU A 356 -57.38 10.24 0.15
N THR A 357 -56.93 9.46 1.13
CA THR A 357 -57.76 8.86 2.19
C THR A 357 -58.11 9.81 3.33
N THR A 358 -57.73 11.08 3.25
CA THR A 358 -57.90 12.03 4.37
C THR A 358 -59.26 12.71 4.42
N ARG A 359 -59.71 12.97 5.65
CA ARG A 359 -61.05 13.46 6.02
C ARG A 359 -61.40 14.73 5.24
N VAL A 360 -62.48 14.66 4.49
CA VAL A 360 -63.03 15.81 3.77
C VAL A 360 -63.80 16.65 4.77
N HIS A 361 -63.28 17.82 5.10
CA HIS A 361 -64.08 18.85 5.76
C HIS A 361 -64.80 19.68 4.69
N GLU A 362 -66.11 19.46 4.57
CA GLU A 362 -66.97 20.30 3.74
C GLU A 362 -67.23 21.61 4.49
N VAL A 363 -66.63 22.71 4.02
CA VAL A 363 -66.94 24.04 4.53
C VAL A 363 -68.14 24.57 3.74
N ASN A 364 -69.32 24.58 4.39
CA ASN A 364 -70.55 25.13 3.83
C ASN A 364 -70.59 26.66 4.07
N GLU A 365 -70.01 27.43 3.17
CA GLU A 365 -70.30 28.87 3.05
C GLU A 365 -71.35 29.06 1.95
N GLY A 366 -72.34 29.92 2.22
CA GLY A 366 -73.50 30.10 1.35
C GLY A 366 -73.13 30.53 -0.08
N ASP A 367 -73.87 29.96 -1.04
CA ASP A 367 -73.85 30.14 -2.50
C ASP A 367 -72.64 29.59 -3.30
N GLU A 368 -72.91 28.40 -3.87
CA GLU A 368 -72.47 27.82 -5.16
C GLU A 368 -71.00 27.43 -5.46
N SER A 369 -70.05 27.49 -4.52
CA SER A 369 -68.72 26.87 -4.76
C SER A 369 -68.21 26.02 -3.59
N GLN A 370 -68.46 24.71 -3.65
CA GLN A 370 -67.98 23.74 -2.66
C GLN A 370 -66.46 23.51 -2.85
N THR A 371 -65.65 24.06 -1.95
CA THR A 371 -64.19 23.85 -1.97
C THR A 371 -63.84 22.65 -1.07
N ARG A 372 -63.29 21.59 -1.66
CA ARG A 372 -62.86 20.38 -0.93
C ARG A 372 -61.41 20.54 -0.47
N VAL A 373 -61.18 20.54 0.84
CA VAL A 373 -59.85 20.68 1.44
C VAL A 373 -59.47 19.35 2.08
N VAL A 374 -58.30 18.83 1.70
CA VAL A 374 -57.74 17.59 2.24
C VAL A 374 -56.48 17.97 3.02
N THR A 375 -56.48 17.68 4.33
CA THR A 375 -55.35 17.94 5.24
C THR A 375 -54.65 16.64 5.58
N HIS A 376 -53.33 16.55 5.42
CA HIS A 376 -52.55 15.36 5.77
C HIS A 376 -52.05 15.41 7.22
N GLU A 377 -52.06 14.26 7.91
CA GLU A 377 -51.67 14.13 9.33
C GLU A 377 -50.15 14.06 9.54
N GLN A 378 -49.35 13.99 8.48
CA GLN A 378 -47.90 13.92 8.60
C GLN A 378 -47.33 15.30 8.97
N GLU A 379 -46.71 15.40 10.15
CA GLU A 379 -46.09 16.65 10.61
C GLU A 379 -44.90 17.03 9.73
N MET A 380 -44.93 18.27 9.27
CA MET A 380 -43.92 18.87 8.41
C MET A 380 -43.32 20.10 9.10
N ILE A 381 -42.05 20.36 8.83
CA ILE A 381 -41.34 21.51 9.40
C ILE A 381 -40.76 22.37 8.29
N ARG A 382 -41.00 23.68 8.39
CA ARG A 382 -40.39 24.72 7.59
C ARG A 382 -39.26 25.38 8.37
N THR A 383 -38.08 25.38 7.76
CA THR A 383 -36.89 26.01 8.33
C THR A 383 -36.89 27.54 8.10
N PRO A 384 -36.10 28.34 8.86
CA PRO A 384 -35.96 29.79 8.66
C PRO A 384 -35.37 30.24 7.31
N CYS A 385 -34.98 29.29 6.46
CA CYS A 385 -34.58 29.53 5.07
C CYS A 385 -35.67 29.16 4.05
N GLY A 386 -36.84 28.71 4.52
CA GLY A 386 -37.98 28.35 3.69
C GLY A 386 -38.01 26.89 3.21
N HIS A 387 -36.99 26.09 3.51
CA HIS A 387 -36.97 24.67 3.12
C HIS A 387 -37.86 23.80 4.00
N LEU A 388 -38.50 22.79 3.40
CA LEU A 388 -39.44 21.87 4.02
C LEU A 388 -38.86 20.48 4.21
N PHE A 389 -39.16 19.86 5.34
CA PHE A 389 -38.74 18.49 5.69
C PHE A 389 -39.83 17.79 6.50
N HIS A 390 -39.86 16.46 6.45
CA HIS A 390 -40.59 15.69 7.47
C HIS A 390 -39.96 15.93 8.84
N THR A 391 -40.80 16.07 9.87
CA THR A 391 -40.34 16.30 11.25
C THR A 391 -39.29 15.27 11.67
N ASP A 392 -39.56 13.98 11.48
CA ASP A 392 -38.64 12.89 11.82
C ASP A 392 -37.31 12.94 11.05
N CYS A 393 -37.34 13.32 9.78
CA CYS A 393 -36.15 13.38 8.95
C CYS A 393 -35.21 14.49 9.42
N LEU A 394 -35.76 15.68 9.70
CA LEU A 394 -34.97 16.79 10.21
C LEU A 394 -34.52 16.53 11.65
N TYR A 395 -35.34 15.84 12.44
CA TYR A 395 -34.97 15.38 13.78
C TYR A 395 -33.74 14.47 13.75
N GLY A 396 -33.75 13.47 12.86
CA GLY A 396 -32.62 12.54 12.69
C GLY A 396 -31.35 13.24 12.22
N TRP A 397 -31.49 14.25 11.37
CA TRP A 397 -30.38 15.10 10.94
C TRP A 397 -29.79 15.90 12.11
N VAL A 398 -30.63 16.65 12.84
CA VAL A 398 -30.21 17.53 13.94
C VAL A 398 -29.67 16.70 15.11
N GLY A 399 -30.34 15.62 15.51
CA GLY A 399 -29.98 14.78 16.65
C GLY A 399 -29.00 13.65 16.35
N GLY A 400 -28.70 13.37 15.07
CA GLY A 400 -27.78 12.30 14.66
C GLY A 400 -28.31 10.87 14.84
N MET A 401 -29.63 10.68 14.92
CA MET A 401 -30.26 9.35 14.97
C MET A 401 -31.09 9.09 13.74
N TRP A 402 -30.57 8.24 12.85
CA TRP A 402 -31.27 7.80 11.65
C TRP A 402 -32.03 6.48 11.83
N GLN A 403 -31.77 5.76 12.91
CA GLN A 403 -32.42 4.49 13.21
C GLN A 403 -33.76 4.74 13.90
N ILE A 404 -34.76 5.12 13.11
CA ILE A 404 -36.14 4.85 13.45
C ILE A 404 -36.40 3.47 12.86
N ASP A 405 -36.33 2.44 13.69
CA ASP A 405 -36.63 1.08 13.24
C ASP A 405 -38.09 1.07 12.76
N PRO A 406 -38.37 0.96 11.45
CA PRO A 406 -39.75 1.08 10.94
C PRO A 406 -40.64 -0.07 11.45
N ASN A 407 -40.02 -1.17 11.91
CA ASN A 407 -40.72 -2.28 12.56
C ASN A 407 -41.09 -2.00 14.02
N ALA A 408 -40.57 -0.95 14.66
CA ALA A 408 -40.98 -0.57 16.02
C ALA A 408 -42.43 -0.06 16.07
N GLN A 409 -43.00 0.40 14.94
CA GLN A 409 -44.41 0.79 14.83
C GLN A 409 -45.38 -0.40 14.73
N ASN A 410 -44.89 -1.60 14.39
CA ASN A 410 -45.73 -2.79 14.21
C ASN A 410 -45.61 -3.79 15.39
N GLY A 411 -44.78 -3.50 16.39
CA GLY A 411 -44.71 -4.28 17.62
C GLY A 411 -45.79 -3.83 18.58
N GLU A 412 -46.68 -4.75 18.96
CA GLU A 412 -47.85 -4.64 19.86
C GLU A 412 -47.50 -4.25 21.32
N ASN A 413 -46.35 -3.61 21.54
CA ASN A 413 -46.01 -2.99 22.81
C ASN A 413 -46.47 -1.53 22.75
N ASP A 414 -47.56 -1.22 23.46
CA ASP A 414 -48.07 0.12 23.76
C ASP A 414 -47.02 0.97 24.53
N VAL A 415 -45.87 1.24 23.92
CA VAL A 415 -44.96 2.28 24.41
C VAL A 415 -45.51 3.59 23.88
N ASP A 416 -46.06 4.36 24.80
CA ASP A 416 -46.67 5.66 24.55
C ASP A 416 -45.74 6.52 23.66
N PRO A 417 -46.16 6.93 22.45
CA PRO A 417 -45.34 7.70 21.50
C PRO A 417 -44.74 8.97 22.10
N GLU A 418 -45.38 9.53 23.14
CA GLU A 418 -44.91 10.70 23.87
C GLU A 418 -43.56 10.47 24.57
N VAL A 419 -43.30 9.27 25.11
CA VAL A 419 -42.06 8.98 25.88
C VAL A 419 -40.84 8.98 24.97
N TRP A 420 -40.97 8.45 23.75
CA TRP A 420 -39.90 8.47 22.75
C TRP A 420 -39.59 9.88 22.25
N SER A 421 -40.54 10.80 22.36
CA SER A 421 -40.36 12.19 21.95
C SER A 421 -39.49 12.98 22.93
N GLU A 422 -39.60 12.73 24.23
CA GLU A 422 -38.87 13.51 25.26
C GLU A 422 -37.39 13.16 25.35
N GLU A 423 -37.03 11.87 25.30
CA GLU A 423 -35.62 11.47 25.29
C GLU A 423 -34.91 12.00 24.04
N ARG A 424 -35.60 11.99 22.90
CA ARG A 424 -35.13 12.61 21.67
C ARG A 424 -34.87 14.10 21.91
N LYS A 425 -35.87 14.84 22.41
CA LYS A 425 -35.80 16.30 22.66
C LYS A 425 -34.60 16.71 23.52
N GLN A 426 -34.27 15.94 24.55
CA GLN A 426 -33.18 16.26 25.48
C GLN A 426 -31.77 16.00 24.91
N ARG A 427 -31.64 15.34 23.76
CA ARG A 427 -30.31 15.06 23.18
C ARG A 427 -29.70 16.33 22.61
N ARG A 428 -28.39 16.46 22.74
CA ARG A 428 -27.64 17.57 22.13
C ARG A 428 -27.72 17.49 20.60
N ALA A 429 -27.95 18.64 19.96
CA ALA A 429 -27.92 18.74 18.51
C ALA A 429 -26.49 18.46 18.00
N ARG A 430 -26.35 17.49 17.10
CA ARG A 430 -25.09 17.22 16.38
C ARG A 430 -24.91 18.13 15.19
N GLN A 431 -26.02 18.47 14.53
CA GLN A 431 -26.04 19.36 13.37
C GLN A 431 -26.99 20.52 13.65
N THR A 432 -26.51 21.75 13.48
CA THR A 432 -27.31 22.96 13.70
C THR A 432 -27.61 23.71 12.41
N CYS A 433 -27.32 23.12 11.24
CA CYS A 433 -27.47 23.78 9.95
C CYS A 433 -28.48 23.05 9.06
N CYS A 434 -29.18 23.81 8.22
CA CYS A 434 -30.09 23.29 7.20
C CYS A 434 -29.36 22.33 6.24
N PRO A 435 -29.89 21.12 5.97
CA PRO A 435 -29.28 20.16 5.05
C PRO A 435 -29.06 20.71 3.63
N LEU A 436 -29.95 21.59 3.17
CA LEU A 436 -29.92 22.12 1.80
C LEU A 436 -28.99 23.33 1.64
N CYS A 437 -29.22 24.39 2.42
CA CYS A 437 -28.50 25.65 2.24
C CYS A 437 -27.46 25.93 3.33
N ARG A 438 -27.32 25.06 4.32
CA ARG A 438 -26.40 25.20 5.46
C ARG A 438 -26.62 26.43 6.34
N LYS A 439 -27.76 27.14 6.21
CA LYS A 439 -28.14 28.22 7.12
C LYS A 439 -28.35 27.66 8.53
N ASP A 440 -27.89 28.41 9.52
CA ASP A 440 -28.05 28.07 10.94
C ASP A 440 -29.54 27.95 11.31
N LEU A 441 -29.88 26.86 12.00
CA LEU A 441 -31.21 26.54 12.49
C LEU A 441 -31.36 26.86 13.98
N ARG A 442 -30.30 27.31 14.67
CA ARG A 442 -30.41 27.70 16.07
C ARG A 442 -31.47 28.78 16.25
N PRO A 443 -32.24 28.74 17.35
CA PRO A 443 -33.21 29.78 17.65
C PRO A 443 -32.50 31.14 17.68
N SER A 444 -33.00 32.10 16.87
CA SER A 444 -32.49 33.46 16.93
C SER A 444 -32.82 34.03 18.30
N VAL A 445 -31.81 34.37 19.10
CA VAL A 445 -31.99 35.11 20.35
C VAL A 445 -32.65 36.44 19.98
N ARG A 446 -33.93 36.59 20.33
CA ARG A 446 -34.70 37.84 20.12
C ARG A 446 -34.41 38.85 21.20
#